data_AF-A0A2V7QM00-F1
#
_entry.id   AF-A0A2V7QM00-F1
#
_cell.length_a   1.000
_cell.length_b   1.000
_cell.length_c   1.000
_cell.angle_alpha   90.00
_cell.angle_beta   90.00
_cell.angle_gamma   90.00
#
_symmetry.space_group_name_H-M   'P 1'
#
loop_
_entity.id
_entity.type
_entity.pdbx_description
1 polymer ?
#
loop_
_entity_poly.entity_id
_entity_poly.type
_entity_poly.pdbx_seq_one_letter_code
_entity_poly.pdbx_strand_id
1 'polypeptide(L)'
;MKETRRMSATAAPAPDRSDFRTVTMGGVLIGVVTGVAVVLVVAASRTLTAGVAVGGVQALVVLAAGVVVAFLPAQWTAARGTEGIAGAAAVGLVGTVVFSAIDIVLLRPFKAYPWTWDAIGGGSTWWYLPVWWMLGTFLAWMGGIVTAGQAARGAEQATLGRCALPAVAGALVVAAIARLALAVSLPAVTGGAFTIVVAALGLVALTRKG
;
A
#
# COMPACT_ATOMS: atom_id res chain seq x y z
N MET A 1 20.86 -5.75 54.94
CA MET A 1 19.94 -5.27 53.88
C MET A 1 20.21 -6.07 52.62
N LYS A 2 19.27 -6.92 52.19
CA LYS A 2 19.36 -7.69 50.94
C LYS A 2 18.75 -6.83 49.83
N GLU A 3 19.58 -6.35 48.92
CA GLU A 3 19.17 -5.57 47.77
C GLU A 3 18.52 -6.51 46.74
N THR A 4 17.19 -6.57 46.73
CA THR A 4 16.43 -7.25 45.67
C THR A 4 16.53 -6.43 44.39
N ARG A 5 17.53 -6.75 43.56
CA ARG A 5 17.63 -6.31 42.16
C ARG A 5 16.37 -6.77 41.42
N ARG A 6 15.38 -5.87 41.24
CA ARG A 6 14.26 -6.10 40.33
C ARG A 6 14.86 -6.24 38.92
N MET A 7 14.94 -7.46 38.41
CA MET A 7 15.07 -7.69 36.98
C MET A 7 13.79 -7.18 36.33
N SER A 8 13.84 -5.98 35.76
CA SER A 8 12.83 -5.53 34.80
C SER A 8 12.92 -6.49 33.62
N ALA A 9 11.99 -7.45 33.54
CA ALA A 9 11.88 -8.31 32.38
C ALA A 9 11.41 -7.44 31.20
N THR A 10 12.36 -7.01 30.37
CA THR A 10 12.04 -6.40 29.08
C THR A 10 11.27 -7.46 28.30
N ALA A 11 9.98 -7.22 28.05
CA ALA A 11 9.15 -8.15 27.28
C ALA A 11 9.84 -8.42 25.94
N ALA A 12 9.98 -9.70 25.57
CA ALA A 12 10.52 -10.07 24.28
C ALA A 12 9.66 -9.41 23.17
N PRO A 13 10.26 -8.84 22.12
CA PRO A 13 9.51 -8.29 21.01
C PRO A 13 8.54 -9.34 20.46
N ALA A 14 7.30 -8.94 20.18
CA ALA A 14 6.33 -9.85 19.56
C ALA A 14 6.91 -10.41 18.25
N PRO A 15 6.76 -11.72 17.99
CA PRO A 15 7.32 -12.36 16.81
C PRO A 15 6.65 -11.87 15.52
N ASP A 16 7.37 -12.01 14.40
CA ASP A 16 6.80 -11.84 13.06
C ASP A 16 5.59 -12.79 12.89
N ARG A 17 4.57 -12.34 12.15
CA ARG A 17 3.33 -13.10 11.92
C ARG A 17 3.11 -13.30 10.43
N SER A 18 3.23 -14.55 9.98
CA SER A 18 3.02 -14.96 8.58
C SER A 18 2.02 -16.10 8.43
N ASP A 19 1.30 -16.43 9.50
CA ASP A 19 0.33 -17.53 9.51
C ASP A 19 -0.79 -17.31 8.50
N PHE A 20 -1.34 -18.42 7.99
CA PHE A 20 -2.36 -18.42 6.93
C PHE A 20 -3.55 -17.53 7.29
N ARG A 21 -4.00 -17.52 8.56
CA ARG A 21 -5.14 -16.71 8.99
C ARG A 21 -4.82 -15.23 8.88
N THR A 22 -3.66 -14.79 9.38
CA THR A 22 -3.21 -13.39 9.27
C THR A 22 -3.12 -12.96 7.81
N VAL A 23 -2.52 -13.80 6.96
CA VAL A 23 -2.35 -13.52 5.52
C VAL A 23 -3.70 -13.42 4.81
N THR A 24 -4.58 -14.41 4.99
CA THR A 24 -5.85 -14.46 4.28
C THR A 24 -6.82 -13.38 4.75
N MET A 25 -6.99 -13.19 6.07
CA MET A 25 -7.90 -12.16 6.59
C MET A 25 -7.37 -10.75 6.33
N GLY A 26 -6.07 -10.53 6.49
CA GLY A 26 -5.43 -9.26 6.13
C GLY A 26 -5.62 -8.97 4.64
N GLY A 27 -5.41 -9.96 3.79
CA GLY A 27 -5.61 -9.83 2.35
C GLY A 27 -7.05 -9.47 2.01
N VAL A 28 -8.04 -10.19 2.54
CA VAL A 28 -9.46 -9.88 2.33
C VAL A 28 -9.78 -8.44 2.71
N LEU A 29 -9.31 -7.96 3.86
CA LEU A 29 -9.51 -6.57 4.27
C LEU A 29 -8.87 -5.56 3.31
N ILE A 30 -7.63 -5.80 2.88
CA ILE A 30 -6.94 -4.92 1.91
C ILE A 30 -7.70 -4.88 0.58
N GLY A 31 -8.17 -6.04 0.09
CA GLY A 31 -8.91 -6.12 -1.16
C GLY A 31 -10.24 -5.37 -1.11
N VAL A 32 -10.99 -5.53 -0.02
CA VAL A 32 -12.26 -4.80 0.20
C VAL A 32 -12.01 -3.30 0.30
N VAL A 33 -11.03 -2.87 1.09
CA VAL A 33 -10.68 -1.44 1.22
C VAL A 33 -10.26 -0.85 -0.11
N THR A 34 -9.51 -1.58 -0.93
CA THR A 34 -9.13 -1.16 -2.29
C THR A 34 -10.37 -1.01 -3.18
N GLY A 35 -11.31 -1.95 -3.12
CA GLY A 35 -12.59 -1.86 -3.82
C GLY A 35 -13.39 -0.62 -3.42
N VAL A 36 -13.49 -0.33 -2.12
CA VAL A 36 -14.14 0.88 -1.60
C VAL A 36 -13.45 2.14 -2.11
N ALA A 37 -12.12 2.19 -2.11
CA ALA A 37 -11.38 3.33 -2.63
C ALA A 37 -11.69 3.59 -4.11
N VAL A 38 -11.80 2.53 -4.92
CA VAL A 38 -12.23 2.67 -6.32
C VAL A 38 -13.65 3.20 -6.42
N VAL A 39 -14.59 2.69 -5.62
CA VAL A 39 -15.97 3.21 -5.61
C VAL A 39 -15.99 4.71 -5.27
N LEU A 40 -15.17 5.16 -4.32
CA LEU A 40 -15.04 6.58 -3.99
C LEU A 40 -14.48 7.41 -5.15
N VAL A 41 -13.48 6.90 -5.87
CA VAL A 41 -12.95 7.56 -7.09
C VAL A 41 -14.03 7.66 -8.17
N VAL A 42 -14.80 6.59 -8.38
CA VAL A 42 -15.91 6.56 -9.35
C VAL A 42 -17.02 7.52 -8.93
N ALA A 43 -17.39 7.54 -7.65
CA ALA A 43 -18.38 8.46 -7.12
C ALA A 43 -17.93 9.92 -7.31
N ALA A 44 -16.68 10.24 -7.00
CA ALA A 44 -16.11 11.56 -7.25
C ALA A 44 -16.17 11.95 -8.73
N SER A 45 -15.82 11.03 -9.65
CA SER A 45 -15.91 11.26 -11.10
C SER A 45 -17.33 11.57 -11.58
N ARG A 46 -18.34 10.96 -10.94
CA ARG A 46 -19.74 11.06 -11.38
C ARG A 46 -20.51 12.19 -10.72
N THR A 47 -20.06 12.66 -9.55
CA THR A 47 -20.81 13.63 -8.73
C THR A 47 -20.18 15.01 -8.67
N LEU A 48 -18.87 15.12 -8.90
CA LEU A 48 -18.17 16.40 -8.86
C LEU A 48 -18.01 16.97 -10.28
N THR A 49 -18.11 18.29 -10.39
CA THR A 49 -17.84 19.00 -11.65
C THR A 49 -16.39 18.79 -12.07
N ALA A 50 -16.19 18.57 -13.37
CA ALA A 50 -14.86 18.42 -13.95
C ALA A 50 -13.98 19.63 -13.60
N GLY A 51 -12.73 19.36 -13.20
CA GLY A 51 -11.78 20.40 -12.83
C GLY A 51 -10.81 19.96 -11.74
N VAL A 52 -10.14 20.93 -11.13
CA VAL A 52 -9.10 20.69 -10.12
C VAL A 52 -9.65 19.99 -8.87
N ALA A 53 -10.89 20.30 -8.47
CA ALA A 53 -11.52 19.75 -7.28
C ALA A 53 -11.67 18.22 -7.35
N VAL A 54 -12.22 17.68 -8.45
CA VAL A 54 -12.38 16.23 -8.62
C VAL A 54 -11.01 15.52 -8.67
N GLY A 55 -10.04 16.10 -9.37
CA GLY A 55 -8.69 15.56 -9.42
C GLY A 55 -8.01 15.51 -8.06
N GLY A 56 -8.21 16.55 -7.23
CA GLY A 56 -7.70 16.62 -5.87
C GLY A 56 -8.31 15.56 -4.95
N VAL A 57 -9.64 15.41 -4.96
CA VAL A 57 -10.34 14.39 -4.16
C VAL A 57 -9.86 12.99 -4.55
N GLN A 58 -9.80 12.68 -5.85
CA GLN A 58 -9.33 11.39 -6.32
C GLN A 58 -7.87 11.13 -5.95
N ALA A 59 -7.00 12.13 -6.04
CA ALA A 59 -5.61 12.02 -5.63
C ALA A 59 -5.46 11.73 -4.14
N LEU A 60 -6.28 12.35 -3.28
CA LEU A 60 -6.32 12.07 -1.84
C LEU A 60 -6.76 10.64 -1.57
N VAL A 61 -7.81 10.15 -2.25
CA VAL A 61 -8.27 8.76 -2.12
C VAL A 61 -7.18 7.78 -2.56
N VAL A 62 -6.53 8.03 -3.70
CA VAL A 62 -5.42 7.20 -4.21
C VAL A 62 -4.25 7.18 -3.23
N LEU A 63 -3.87 8.34 -2.69
CA LEU A 63 -2.78 8.43 -1.72
C LEU A 63 -3.09 7.69 -0.42
N ALA A 64 -4.30 7.86 0.12
CA ALA A 64 -4.75 7.17 1.32
C ALA A 64 -4.80 5.65 1.12
N ALA A 65 -5.36 5.19 0.00
CA ALA A 65 -5.36 3.78 -0.36
C ALA A 65 -3.94 3.24 -0.54
N GLY A 66 -3.04 3.99 -1.18
CA GLY A 66 -1.63 3.65 -1.33
C GLY A 66 -0.93 3.45 0.02
N VAL A 67 -1.18 4.33 1.00
CA VAL A 67 -0.65 4.18 2.36
C VAL A 67 -1.16 2.91 3.02
N VAL A 68 -2.46 2.63 2.92
CA VAL A 68 -3.06 1.42 3.49
C VAL A 68 -2.45 0.17 2.85
N VAL A 69 -2.42 0.08 1.53
CA VAL A 69 -1.91 -1.09 0.78
C VAL A 69 -0.43 -1.31 1.05
N ALA A 70 0.38 -0.23 1.13
CA ALA A 70 1.82 -0.36 1.34
C ALA A 70 2.18 -0.72 2.79
N PHE A 71 1.59 -0.05 3.78
CA PHE A 71 2.11 -0.10 5.14
C PHE A 71 1.26 -0.89 6.13
N LEU A 72 -0.05 -1.00 5.92
CA LEU A 72 -0.92 -1.71 6.86
C LEU A 72 -0.61 -3.22 6.94
N PRO A 73 -0.30 -3.93 5.83
CA PRO A 73 0.15 -5.32 5.89
C PRO A 73 1.31 -5.54 6.86
N ALA A 74 2.32 -4.67 6.82
CA ALA A 74 3.50 -4.75 7.67
C ALA A 74 3.20 -4.55 9.17
N GLN A 75 2.15 -3.80 9.50
CA GLN A 75 1.70 -3.62 10.89
C GLN A 75 1.05 -4.90 11.43
N TRP A 76 0.23 -5.56 10.60
CA TRP A 76 -0.44 -6.81 10.99
C TRP A 76 0.52 -7.98 11.08
N THR A 77 1.50 -8.06 10.18
CA THR A 77 2.53 -9.10 10.20
C THR A 77 3.67 -8.80 11.16
N ALA A 78 3.63 -7.64 11.83
CA ALA A 78 4.67 -7.15 12.73
C ALA A 78 6.06 -7.18 12.09
N ALA A 79 6.19 -6.75 10.82
CA ALA A 79 7.38 -6.93 10.00
C ALA A 79 8.65 -6.34 10.64
N ARG A 80 9.46 -7.21 11.28
CA ARG A 80 10.79 -6.89 11.84
C ARG A 80 11.88 -7.70 11.14
N GLY A 81 11.57 -8.92 10.71
CA GLY A 81 12.46 -9.81 9.97
C GLY A 81 11.98 -10.13 8.55
N THR A 82 12.66 -11.08 7.91
CA THR A 82 12.34 -11.54 6.55
C THR A 82 10.98 -12.22 6.49
N GLU A 83 10.60 -12.96 7.52
CA GLU A 83 9.31 -13.64 7.60
C GLU A 83 8.14 -12.64 7.62
N GLY A 84 8.21 -11.60 8.47
CA GLY A 84 7.16 -10.60 8.53
C GLY A 84 7.07 -9.72 7.26
N ILE A 85 8.21 -9.48 6.59
CA ILE A 85 8.26 -8.80 5.28
C ILE A 85 7.59 -9.67 4.20
N ALA A 86 7.89 -10.98 4.17
CA ALA A 86 7.28 -11.91 3.24
C ALA A 86 5.77 -12.06 3.51
N GLY A 87 5.38 -12.12 4.78
CA GLY A 87 3.98 -12.11 5.19
C GLY A 87 3.23 -10.86 4.71
N ALA A 88 3.86 -9.68 4.82
CA ALA A 88 3.26 -8.43 4.34
C ALA A 88 3.05 -8.46 2.82
N ALA A 89 4.03 -8.95 2.07
CA ALA A 89 3.91 -9.16 0.63
C ALA A 89 2.78 -10.16 0.29
N ALA A 90 2.66 -11.25 1.05
CA ALA A 90 1.61 -12.25 0.87
C ALA A 90 0.21 -11.68 1.14
N VAL A 91 0.05 -10.85 2.18
CA VAL A 91 -1.19 -10.09 2.42
C VAL A 91 -1.53 -9.21 1.23
N GLY A 92 -0.55 -8.49 0.67
CA GLY A 92 -0.73 -7.66 -0.53
C GLY A 92 -1.18 -8.46 -1.75
N LEU A 93 -0.59 -9.64 -1.97
CA LEU A 93 -0.98 -10.56 -3.04
C LEU A 93 -2.43 -11.03 -2.88
N VAL A 94 -2.79 -11.55 -1.71
CA VAL A 94 -4.16 -12.01 -1.44
C VAL A 94 -5.16 -10.86 -1.57
N GLY A 95 -4.83 -9.68 -1.05
CA GLY A 95 -5.69 -8.51 -1.18
C GLY A 95 -5.90 -8.08 -2.62
N THR A 96 -4.87 -8.24 -3.46
CA THR A 96 -5.01 -8.00 -4.89
C THR A 96 -5.93 -9.02 -5.56
N VAL A 97 -5.83 -10.30 -5.20
CA VAL A 97 -6.74 -11.35 -5.71
C VAL A 97 -8.19 -11.03 -5.33
N VAL A 98 -8.43 -10.63 -4.08
CA VAL A 98 -9.78 -10.25 -3.60
C VAL A 98 -10.29 -9.00 -4.31
N PHE A 99 -9.47 -7.95 -4.45
CA PHE A 99 -9.84 -6.77 -5.22
C PHE A 99 -10.14 -7.11 -6.69
N SER A 100 -9.34 -7.97 -7.32
CA SER A 100 -9.56 -8.39 -8.70
C SER A 100 -10.90 -9.10 -8.86
N ALA A 101 -11.28 -9.95 -7.90
CA ALA A 101 -12.59 -10.59 -7.90
C ALA A 101 -13.73 -9.56 -7.79
N ILE A 102 -13.60 -8.58 -6.88
CA ILE A 102 -14.56 -7.46 -6.77
C ILE A 102 -14.62 -6.66 -8.07
N ASP A 103 -13.48 -6.36 -8.67
CA ASP A 103 -13.40 -5.57 -9.89
C ASP A 103 -14.08 -6.27 -11.06
N ILE A 104 -13.78 -7.56 -11.26
CA ILE A 104 -14.30 -8.36 -12.36
C ILE A 104 -15.80 -8.64 -12.19
N VAL A 105 -16.24 -9.01 -10.98
CA VAL A 105 -17.62 -9.44 -10.74
C VAL A 105 -18.57 -8.26 -10.53
N LEU A 106 -18.08 -7.13 -10.00
CA LEU A 106 -18.92 -5.98 -9.68
C LEU A 106 -18.54 -4.75 -10.50
N LEU A 107 -17.34 -4.20 -10.33
CA LEU A 107 -17.03 -2.85 -10.82
C LEU A 107 -17.05 -2.74 -12.35
N ARG A 108 -16.54 -3.76 -13.05
CA ARG A 108 -16.53 -3.80 -14.51
C ARG A 108 -17.93 -3.95 -15.12
N PRO A 109 -18.79 -4.89 -14.68
CA PRO A 109 -20.18 -4.94 -15.13
C PRO A 109 -20.94 -3.61 -14.95
N PHE A 110 -20.64 -2.85 -13.89
CA PHE A 110 -21.23 -1.53 -13.65
C PHE A 110 -20.55 -0.35 -14.39
N LYS A 111 -19.64 -0.64 -15.33
CA LYS A 111 -18.92 0.36 -16.13
C LYS A 111 -18.29 1.45 -15.27
N ALA A 112 -17.61 1.03 -14.20
CA ALA A 112 -16.90 1.92 -13.27
C ALA A 112 -15.86 2.80 -13.99
N TYR A 113 -15.23 2.29 -15.05
CA TYR A 113 -14.14 2.96 -15.76
C TYR A 113 -14.59 3.43 -17.15
N PRO A 114 -14.26 4.68 -17.55
CA PRO A 114 -14.63 5.22 -18.86
C PRO A 114 -13.80 4.62 -20.01
N TRP A 115 -12.54 4.26 -19.75
CA TRP A 115 -11.77 3.34 -20.58
C TRP A 115 -11.79 1.99 -19.87
N THR A 116 -12.40 0.97 -20.45
CA THR A 116 -12.25 -0.36 -19.87
C THR A 116 -10.81 -0.82 -20.11
N TRP A 117 -10.20 -1.48 -19.11
CA TRP A 117 -8.97 -2.24 -19.32
C TRP A 117 -9.13 -3.17 -20.53
N ASP A 118 -10.36 -3.64 -20.79
CA ASP A 118 -10.76 -4.38 -21.98
C ASP A 118 -10.33 -3.72 -23.31
N ALA A 119 -10.18 -2.39 -23.38
CA ALA A 119 -9.67 -1.70 -24.57
C ALA A 119 -8.16 -1.91 -24.79
N ILE A 120 -7.37 -2.07 -23.71
CA ILE A 120 -5.92 -2.27 -23.79
C ILE A 120 -5.58 -3.73 -24.11
N GLY A 121 -6.36 -4.69 -23.63
CA GLY A 121 -6.10 -6.12 -23.92
C GLY A 121 -7.29 -6.92 -24.39
N GLY A 122 -8.16 -6.29 -25.19
CA GLY A 122 -9.22 -6.95 -25.96
C GLY A 122 -10.25 -7.72 -25.12
N GLY A 123 -10.59 -7.22 -23.93
CA GLY A 123 -11.47 -7.92 -22.97
C GLY A 123 -10.83 -9.09 -22.24
N SER A 124 -9.57 -9.42 -22.54
CA SER A 124 -8.84 -10.47 -21.83
C SER A 124 -8.45 -10.00 -20.43
N THR A 125 -8.65 -10.86 -19.44
CA THR A 125 -8.24 -10.60 -18.05
C THR A 125 -6.80 -11.08 -17.77
N TRP A 126 -6.19 -11.80 -18.72
CA TRP A 126 -4.89 -12.49 -18.54
C TRP A 126 -3.69 -11.58 -18.29
N TRP A 127 -3.67 -10.37 -18.83
CA TRP A 127 -2.58 -9.39 -18.62
C TRP A 127 -2.91 -8.41 -17.49
N TYR A 128 -4.20 -8.22 -17.19
CA TYR A 128 -4.65 -7.38 -16.08
C TYR A 128 -4.23 -7.98 -14.74
N LEU A 129 -4.57 -9.26 -14.50
CA LEU A 129 -4.31 -9.90 -13.20
C LEU A 129 -2.83 -9.84 -12.78
N PRO A 130 -1.86 -10.22 -13.63
CA PRO A 130 -0.45 -10.19 -13.24
C PRO A 130 0.06 -8.79 -12.90
N VAL A 131 -0.36 -7.75 -13.63
CA VAL A 131 0.06 -6.36 -13.36
C VAL A 131 -0.40 -5.93 -11.97
N TRP A 132 -1.66 -6.21 -11.63
CA TRP A 132 -2.16 -5.90 -10.29
C TRP A 132 -1.47 -6.72 -9.22
N TRP A 133 -1.28 -8.02 -9.46
CA TRP A 133 -0.62 -8.92 -8.49
C TRP A 133 0.79 -8.42 -8.18
N MET A 134 1.54 -8.05 -9.22
CA MET A 134 2.86 -7.45 -9.05
C MET A 134 2.80 -6.15 -8.26
N LEU A 135 1.92 -5.21 -8.62
CA LEU A 135 1.84 -3.90 -7.95
C LEU A 135 1.45 -4.02 -6.48
N GLY A 136 0.39 -4.77 -6.16
CA GLY A 136 -0.08 -4.92 -4.78
C GLY A 136 0.91 -5.67 -3.89
N THR A 137 1.52 -6.74 -4.42
CA THR A 137 2.60 -7.46 -3.72
C THR A 137 3.81 -6.56 -3.51
N PHE A 138 4.22 -5.83 -4.55
CA PHE A 138 5.37 -4.94 -4.52
C PHE A 138 5.23 -3.82 -3.49
N LEU A 139 4.09 -3.13 -3.46
CA LEU A 139 3.85 -2.04 -2.51
C LEU A 139 3.88 -2.56 -1.06
N ALA A 140 3.19 -3.67 -0.78
CA ALA A 140 3.18 -4.27 0.55
C ALA A 140 4.57 -4.80 0.96
N TRP A 141 5.33 -5.34 0.00
CA TRP A 141 6.71 -5.79 0.21
C TRP A 141 7.65 -4.62 0.55
N MET A 142 7.64 -3.55 -0.24
CA MET A 142 8.45 -2.35 0.01
C MET A 142 8.07 -1.68 1.32
N GLY A 143 6.77 -1.57 1.63
CA GLY A 143 6.33 -1.04 2.92
C GLY A 143 6.72 -1.94 4.10
N GLY A 144 6.75 -3.26 3.91
CA GLY A 144 7.34 -4.22 4.85
C GLY A 144 8.82 -3.95 5.11
N ILE A 145 9.62 -3.76 4.06
CA ILE A 145 11.05 -3.43 4.17
C ILE A 145 11.26 -2.11 4.92
N VAL A 146 10.50 -1.07 4.60
CA VAL A 146 10.58 0.23 5.29
C VAL A 146 10.23 0.08 6.76
N THR A 147 9.15 -0.65 7.07
CA THR A 147 8.70 -0.90 8.46
C THR A 147 9.77 -1.65 9.26
N ALA A 148 10.33 -2.72 8.70
CA ALA A 148 11.40 -3.48 9.33
C ALA A 148 12.68 -2.65 9.52
N GLY A 149 13.02 -1.81 8.53
CA GLY A 149 14.15 -0.88 8.63
C GLY A 149 13.98 0.16 9.74
N GLN A 150 12.75 0.63 10.00
CA GLN A 150 12.46 1.52 11.13
C GLN A 150 12.51 0.76 12.47
N ALA A 151 11.98 -0.46 12.54
CA ALA A 151 12.04 -1.28 13.74
C ALA A 151 13.49 -1.59 14.16
N ALA A 152 14.38 -1.81 13.19
CA ALA A 152 15.81 -2.02 13.43
C ALA A 152 16.53 -0.80 14.03
N ARG A 153 15.98 0.42 13.89
CA ARG A 153 16.57 1.67 14.40
C ARG A 153 16.16 2.00 15.84
N GLY A 154 15.68 1.02 16.60
CA GLY A 154 15.26 1.24 17.99
C GLY A 154 13.93 2.00 18.14
N ALA A 155 13.12 2.08 17.08
CA ALA A 155 11.73 2.48 17.23
C ALA A 155 10.98 1.35 17.96
N GLU A 156 10.75 1.51 19.27
CA GLU A 156 10.03 0.57 20.15
C GLU A 156 8.79 -0.04 19.46
N GLN A 157 8.04 0.82 18.76
CA GLN A 157 7.08 0.46 17.71
C GLN A 157 7.38 1.22 16.41
N ALA A 158 7.55 0.51 15.29
CA ALA A 158 7.49 1.10 13.96
C ALA A 158 6.05 1.48 13.62
N THR A 159 5.59 2.63 14.14
CA THR A 159 4.21 3.08 13.93
C THR A 159 3.92 3.39 12.47
N LEU A 160 2.65 3.21 12.07
CA LEU A 160 2.18 3.51 10.72
C LEU A 160 2.58 4.92 10.29
N GLY A 161 2.37 5.92 11.16
CA GLY A 161 2.72 7.32 10.86
C GLY A 161 4.21 7.51 10.57
N ARG A 162 5.10 6.87 11.35
CA ARG A 162 6.55 7.01 11.17
C ARG A 162 7.05 6.38 9.87
N CYS A 163 6.39 5.31 9.42
CA CYS A 163 6.73 4.63 8.17
C CYS A 163 6.12 5.33 6.94
N ALA A 164 4.86 5.77 7.05
CA ALA A 164 4.11 6.34 5.94
C ALA A 164 4.41 7.82 5.69
N LEU A 165 4.71 8.63 6.72
CA LEU A 165 4.88 10.08 6.56
C LEU A 165 6.00 10.44 5.56
N PRO A 166 7.20 9.81 5.57
CA PRO A 166 8.21 10.08 4.57
C PRO A 166 7.76 9.72 3.15
N ALA A 167 6.99 8.64 3.00
CA ALA A 167 6.45 8.23 1.71
C ALA A 167 5.41 9.22 1.19
N VAL A 168 4.50 9.68 2.06
CA VAL A 168 3.49 10.71 1.73
C VAL A 168 4.17 12.02 1.36
N ALA A 169 5.09 12.51 2.19
CA ALA A 169 5.79 13.77 1.93
C ALA A 169 6.58 13.73 0.63
N GLY A 170 7.35 12.66 0.41
CA GLY A 170 8.08 12.47 -0.83
C GLY A 170 7.16 12.36 -2.05
N ALA A 171 6.04 11.64 -1.91
CA ALA A 171 5.05 11.50 -2.99
C ALA A 171 4.46 12.85 -3.40
N LEU A 172 4.14 13.72 -2.44
CA LEU A 172 3.63 15.06 -2.72
C LEU A 172 4.65 15.91 -3.48
N VAL A 173 5.94 15.86 -3.10
CA VAL A 173 7.01 16.58 -3.78
C VAL A 173 7.20 16.06 -5.20
N VAL A 174 7.34 14.74 -5.38
CA VAL A 174 7.53 14.12 -6.70
C VAL A 174 6.31 14.35 -7.58
N ALA A 175 5.09 14.26 -7.03
CA ALA A 175 3.87 14.54 -7.77
C ALA A 175 3.79 16.01 -8.22
N ALA A 176 4.17 16.96 -7.37
CA ALA A 176 4.19 18.38 -7.72
C ALA A 176 5.19 18.64 -8.86
N ILE A 177 6.40 18.09 -8.79
CA ILE A 177 7.42 18.21 -9.85
C ILE A 177 6.93 17.57 -11.15
N ALA A 178 6.45 16.33 -11.09
CA ALA A 178 5.93 15.61 -12.26
C ALA A 178 4.77 16.37 -12.92
N ARG A 179 3.92 17.06 -12.13
CA ARG A 179 2.79 17.81 -12.68
C ARG A 179 3.21 19.03 -13.49
N LEU A 180 4.40 19.59 -13.24
CA LEU A 180 4.98 20.67 -14.03
C LEU A 180 5.53 20.19 -15.38
N ALA A 181 5.90 18.90 -15.48
CA ALA A 181 6.54 18.33 -16.66
C ALA A 181 5.63 17.44 -17.52
N LEU A 182 4.56 16.87 -16.93
CA LEU A 182 3.74 15.83 -17.55
C LEU A 182 2.27 16.23 -17.63
N ALA A 183 1.64 15.98 -18.78
CA ALA A 183 0.21 16.14 -18.99
C ALA A 183 -0.59 14.90 -18.56
N VAL A 184 -0.39 14.46 -17.31
CA VAL A 184 -1.03 13.27 -16.73
C VAL A 184 -2.04 13.69 -15.65
N SER A 185 -3.12 12.92 -15.48
CA SER A 185 -4.14 13.20 -14.47
C SER A 185 -3.54 13.18 -13.06
N LEU A 186 -3.99 14.09 -12.19
CA LEU A 186 -3.44 14.23 -10.83
C LEU A 186 -3.46 12.91 -10.04
N PRO A 187 -4.53 12.09 -10.05
CA PRO A 187 -4.54 10.83 -9.31
C PRO A 187 -3.49 9.83 -9.82
N ALA A 188 -3.27 9.77 -11.14
CA ALA A 188 -2.26 8.90 -11.73
C ALA A 188 -0.85 9.36 -11.36
N VAL A 189 -0.58 10.67 -11.41
CA VAL A 189 0.70 11.24 -10.97
C VAL A 189 0.95 10.95 -9.49
N THR A 190 -0.06 11.13 -8.63
CA THR A 190 0.04 10.86 -7.19
C THR A 190 0.33 9.39 -6.90
N GLY A 191 -0.39 8.46 -7.54
CA GLY A 191 -0.15 7.02 -7.38
C GLY A 191 1.24 6.58 -7.86
N GLY A 192 1.68 7.09 -9.02
CA GLY A 192 3.02 6.83 -9.55
C GLY A 192 4.12 7.37 -8.64
N ALA A 193 4.01 8.64 -8.22
CA ALA A 193 4.94 9.28 -7.31
C ALA A 193 5.05 8.52 -5.98
N PHE A 194 3.92 8.12 -5.39
CA PHE A 194 3.91 7.33 -4.16
C PHE A 194 4.63 6.00 -4.32
N THR A 195 4.37 5.28 -5.41
CA THR A 195 5.01 3.99 -5.70
C THR A 195 6.53 4.13 -5.82
N ILE A 196 7.00 5.15 -6.55
CA ILE A 196 8.43 5.45 -6.72
C ILE A 196 9.09 5.77 -5.38
N VAL A 197 8.45 6.59 -4.56
CA VAL A 197 9.02 7.02 -3.27
C VAL A 197 9.07 5.86 -2.29
N VAL A 198 8.03 5.03 -2.21
CA VAL A 198 8.03 3.82 -1.37
C VAL A 198 9.14 2.86 -1.80
N ALA A 199 9.33 2.68 -3.11
CA ALA A 199 10.44 1.87 -3.65
C ALA A 199 11.81 2.44 -3.25
N ALA A 200 12.02 3.75 -3.41
CA ALA A 200 13.26 4.41 -3.04
C ALA A 200 13.55 4.30 -1.54
N LEU A 201 12.53 4.47 -0.69
CA LEU A 201 12.66 4.28 0.76
C LEU A 201 12.97 2.83 1.13
N GLY A 202 12.37 1.86 0.44
CA GLY A 202 12.68 0.43 0.58
C GLY A 202 14.14 0.14 0.24
N LEU A 203 14.63 0.65 -0.88
CA LEU A 203 16.04 0.54 -1.29
C LEU A 203 16.99 1.15 -0.25
N VAL A 204 16.68 2.35 0.26
CA VAL A 204 17.47 3.01 1.32
C VAL A 204 17.46 2.19 2.62
N ALA A 205 16.36 1.52 2.95
CA ALA A 205 16.29 0.65 4.12
C ALA A 205 17.12 -0.63 3.94
N LEU A 206 17.24 -1.16 2.71
CA LEU A 206 18.10 -2.30 2.40
C LEU A 206 19.59 -1.93 2.44
N THR A 207 19.99 -0.81 1.84
CA THR A 207 21.41 -0.42 1.76
C THR A 207 22.01 -0.07 3.12
N ARG A 208 21.19 0.32 4.08
CA ARG A 208 21.63 0.64 5.46
C ARG A 208 21.68 -0.58 6.40
N LYS A 209 21.34 -1.77 5.91
CA LYS A 209 21.45 -3.04 6.67
C LYS A 209 22.79 -3.76 6.46
N GLY A 210 23.58 -3.36 5.44
CA GLY A 210 24.97 -3.81 5.25
C GLY A 210 25.94 -2.93 6.02
#